data_AF-A0A7X8GT49-F1
#
_entry.id   AF-A0A7X8GT49-F1
#
_cell.length_a   1.000
_cell.length_b   1.000
_cell.length_c   1.000
_cell.angle_alpha   90.00
_cell.angle_beta   90.00
_cell.angle_gamma   90.00
#
_symmetry.space_group_name_H-M   'P 1'
#
loop_
_entity.id
_entity.type
_entity.pdbx_description
1 polymer ?
#
loop_
_entity_poly.entity_id
_entity_poly.type
_entity_poly.pdbx_seq_one_letter_code
_entity_poly.pdbx_strand_id
1 'polypeptide(L)'
;SEMYLNRAEAHVGKNELTEASSDLKAIIGRAFNTSGSELTLEYSDDQDLLSLIKRERVKELAFEGHNFFDIVRWKDDLVRGSNTASNVQFLPYPNDLFVLPIPQTELNANTNMQGNPTVNN
;
A
#
# COMPACT_ATOMS: atom_id res chain seq x y z
N SER A 1 0.70 -13.91 -6.11
CA SER A 1 0.56 -13.42 -4.73
C SER A 1 -0.39 -12.23 -4.62
N GLU A 2 -0.24 -11.22 -5.49
CA GLU A 2 -1.07 -10.01 -5.50
C GLU A 2 -2.59 -10.30 -5.43
N MET A 3 -3.11 -11.22 -6.25
CA MET A 3 -4.55 -11.56 -6.26
C MET A 3 -5.07 -12.06 -4.90
N TYR A 4 -4.29 -12.84 -4.16
CA TYR A 4 -4.67 -13.28 -2.80
C TYR A 4 -4.70 -12.09 -1.84
N LEU A 5 -3.74 -11.18 -1.93
CA LEU A 5 -3.66 -10.01 -1.06
C LEU A 5 -4.74 -8.97 -1.38
N ASN A 6 -5.09 -8.78 -2.66
CA ASN A 6 -6.22 -7.95 -3.08
C ASN A 6 -7.54 -8.54 -2.55
N ARG A 7 -7.71 -9.86 -2.64
CA ARG A 7 -8.89 -10.57 -2.13
C ARG A 7 -8.97 -10.52 -0.60
N ALA A 8 -7.86 -10.71 0.10
CA ALA A 8 -7.79 -10.60 1.56
C ALA A 8 -8.23 -9.21 2.04
N GLU A 9 -7.73 -8.15 1.41
CA GLU A 9 -8.11 -6.77 1.73
C GLU A 9 -9.61 -6.51 1.46
N ALA A 10 -10.13 -7.01 0.34
CA ALA A 10 -11.55 -6.90 0.02
C ALA A 10 -12.43 -7.65 1.03
N HIS A 11 -12.01 -8.82 1.50
CA HIS A 11 -12.70 -9.58 2.55
C HIS A 11 -12.76 -8.80 3.87
N VAL A 12 -11.67 -8.12 4.26
CA VAL A 12 -11.71 -7.21 5.42
C VAL A 12 -12.76 -6.11 5.23
N GLY A 13 -12.79 -5.47 4.06
CA GLY A 13 -13.79 -4.45 3.74
C GLY A 13 -15.25 -4.95 3.74
N LYS A 14 -15.45 -6.27 3.64
CA LYS A 14 -16.75 -6.94 3.74
C LYS A 14 -17.04 -7.54 5.12
N ASN A 15 -16.13 -7.38 6.08
CA ASN A 15 -16.19 -8.02 7.40
C ASN A 15 -16.14 -9.57 7.34
N GLU A 16 -15.51 -10.13 6.30
CA GLU A 16 -15.28 -11.57 6.07
C GLU A 16 -13.89 -11.97 6.61
N LEU A 17 -13.68 -11.84 7.93
CA LEU A 17 -12.34 -11.91 8.53
C LEU A 17 -11.70 -13.31 8.46
N THR A 18 -12.50 -14.37 8.46
CA THR A 18 -12.01 -15.76 8.34
C THR A 18 -11.43 -16.00 6.95
N GLU A 19 -12.09 -15.50 5.92
CA GLU A 19 -11.68 -15.57 4.52
C GLU A 19 -10.43 -14.71 4.29
N ALA A 20 -10.43 -13.48 4.81
CA ALA A 20 -9.29 -12.58 4.75
C ALA A 20 -8.03 -13.19 5.39
N SER A 21 -8.16 -13.75 6.59
CA SER A 21 -7.05 -14.40 7.29
C SER A 21 -6.59 -15.67 6.58
N SER A 22 -7.49 -16.43 5.95
CA SER A 22 -7.15 -17.60 5.15
C SER A 22 -6.29 -17.23 3.94
N ASP A 23 -6.66 -16.17 3.22
CA ASP A 23 -5.88 -15.66 2.09
C ASP A 23 -4.49 -15.18 2.51
N LEU A 24 -4.41 -14.45 3.64
CA LEU A 24 -3.15 -13.99 4.19
C LEU A 24 -2.25 -15.17 4.62
N LYS A 25 -2.81 -16.18 5.29
CA LYS A 25 -2.08 -17.40 5.69
C LYS A 25 -1.57 -18.19 4.49
N ALA A 26 -2.27 -18.19 3.37
CA ALA A 26 -1.79 -18.85 2.15
C ALA A 26 -0.49 -18.20 1.63
N ILE A 27 -0.40 -16.86 1.68
CA ILE A 27 0.82 -16.13 1.28
C ILE A 27 1.97 -16.38 2.26
N ILE A 28 1.70 -16.20 3.55
CA ILE A 28 2.71 -16.41 4.60
C ILE A 28 3.21 -17.86 4.59
N GLY A 29 2.29 -18.84 4.50
CA GLY A 29 2.63 -20.25 4.47
C GLY A 29 3.55 -20.59 3.30
N ARG A 30 3.25 -20.09 2.11
CA ARG A 30 4.13 -20.25 0.94
C ARG A 30 5.51 -19.64 1.20
N ALA A 31 5.60 -18.44 1.77
CA ALA A 31 6.88 -17.78 2.05
C ALA A 31 7.75 -18.55 3.07
N PHE A 32 7.12 -19.18 4.07
CA PHE A 32 7.80 -19.98 5.10
C PHE A 32 7.90 -21.48 4.78
N ASN A 33 7.43 -21.92 3.60
CA ASN A 33 7.37 -23.32 3.21
C ASN A 33 6.64 -24.21 4.25
N THR A 34 5.50 -23.72 4.75
CA THR A 34 4.62 -24.37 5.74
C THR A 34 3.17 -24.26 5.27
N SER A 35 2.28 -25.12 5.78
CA SER A 35 0.86 -25.00 5.43
C SER A 35 0.25 -23.77 6.10
N GLY A 36 -0.59 -23.04 5.38
CA GLY A 36 -1.35 -21.93 5.97
C GLY A 36 -2.24 -22.38 7.15
N SER A 37 -2.62 -23.65 7.21
CA SER A 37 -3.38 -24.23 8.33
C SER A 37 -2.57 -24.34 9.63
N GLU A 38 -1.24 -24.33 9.55
CA GLU A 38 -0.33 -24.40 10.70
C GLU A 38 -0.04 -23.02 11.30
N LEU A 39 -0.45 -21.95 10.61
CA LEU A 39 -0.22 -20.57 11.03
C LEU A 39 -1.36 -20.05 11.90
N THR A 40 -1.00 -19.42 13.01
CA THR A 40 -1.90 -18.59 13.82
C THR A 40 -1.61 -17.12 13.56
N LEU A 41 -2.65 -16.35 13.24
CA LEU A 41 -2.58 -14.90 13.11
C LEU A 41 -3.31 -14.30 14.31
N GLU A 42 -2.66 -13.37 15.00
CA GLU A 42 -3.24 -12.65 16.13
C GLU A 42 -3.82 -11.32 15.63
N TYR A 43 -5.14 -11.15 15.72
CA TYR A 43 -5.87 -9.92 15.41
C TYR A 43 -7.17 -9.88 16.22
N SER A 44 -7.57 -8.69 16.69
CA SER A 44 -8.77 -8.53 17.52
C SER A 44 -9.97 -8.03 16.73
N ASP A 45 -9.72 -7.27 15.67
CA ASP A 45 -10.71 -6.63 14.83
C ASP A 45 -10.27 -6.55 13.34
N ASP A 46 -11.09 -5.89 12.53
CA ASP A 46 -10.85 -5.67 11.11
C ASP A 46 -9.63 -4.77 10.85
N GLN A 47 -9.35 -3.80 11.71
CA GLN A 47 -8.22 -2.88 11.57
C GLN A 47 -6.89 -3.55 11.87
N ASP A 48 -6.85 -4.41 12.88
CA ASP A 48 -5.70 -5.27 13.17
C ASP A 48 -5.38 -6.17 11.97
N LEU A 49 -6.39 -6.85 11.42
CA LEU A 49 -6.20 -7.73 10.27
C LEU A 49 -5.80 -6.96 9.00
N LEU A 50 -6.40 -5.78 8.76
CA LEU A 50 -5.99 -4.89 7.68
C LEU A 50 -4.52 -4.51 7.82
N SER A 51 -4.07 -4.17 9.03
CA SER A 51 -2.68 -3.81 9.30
C SER A 51 -1.71 -4.97 9.01
N LEU A 52 -2.09 -6.21 9.33
CA LEU A 52 -1.33 -7.40 8.95
C LEU A 52 -1.26 -7.58 7.43
N ILE A 53 -2.38 -7.40 6.72
CA ILE A 53 -2.44 -7.48 5.25
C ILE A 53 -1.56 -6.39 4.63
N LYS A 54 -1.68 -5.14 5.07
CA LYS A 54 -0.83 -4.02 4.60
C LYS A 54 0.65 -4.38 4.74
N ARG A 55 1.07 -4.89 5.91
CA ARG A 55 2.45 -5.34 6.16
C ARG A 55 2.89 -6.49 5.25
N GLU A 56 2.02 -7.45 4.99
CA GLU A 56 2.34 -8.56 4.09
C GLU A 56 2.48 -8.10 2.65
N ARG A 57 1.62 -7.18 2.19
CA ARG A 57 1.73 -6.58 0.85
C ARG A 57 3.08 -5.89 0.64
N VAL A 58 3.58 -5.15 1.64
CA VAL A 58 4.91 -4.52 1.55
C VAL A 58 6.03 -5.55 1.44
N LYS A 59 5.94 -6.67 2.17
CA LYS A 59 6.95 -7.73 2.14
C LYS A 59 6.91 -8.53 0.84
N GLU A 60 5.72 -8.96 0.44
CA GLU A 60 5.50 -9.87 -0.67
C GLU A 60 5.69 -9.19 -2.03
N LEU A 61 5.26 -7.93 -2.16
CA LEU A 61 5.34 -7.15 -3.41
C LEU A 61 6.48 -6.12 -3.39
N ALA A 62 7.51 -6.41 -2.60
CA ALA A 62 8.67 -5.54 -2.47
C ALA A 62 9.36 -5.38 -3.82
N PHE A 63 9.66 -4.13 -4.18
CA PHE A 63 10.31 -3.77 -5.46
C PHE A 63 9.48 -4.05 -6.73
N GLU A 64 8.18 -4.31 -6.59
CA GLU A 64 7.26 -4.53 -7.72
C GLU A 64 6.39 -3.31 -8.06
N GLY A 65 6.62 -2.16 -7.39
CA GLY A 65 5.92 -0.91 -7.68
C GLY A 65 4.57 -0.73 -6.99
N HIS A 66 4.19 -1.58 -6.03
CA HIS A 66 2.89 -1.50 -5.34
C HIS A 66 2.86 -0.53 -4.16
N ASN A 67 3.89 -0.55 -3.31
CA ASN A 67 3.86 0.10 -1.98
C ASN A 67 3.47 1.59 -2.03
N PHE A 68 3.97 2.35 -3.01
CA PHE A 68 3.64 3.77 -3.14
C PHE A 68 2.14 3.98 -3.38
N PHE A 69 1.54 3.25 -4.32
CA PHE A 69 0.12 3.37 -4.63
C PHE A 69 -0.76 2.83 -3.50
N ASP A 70 -0.31 1.78 -2.82
CA ASP A 70 -0.97 1.23 -1.64
C ASP A 70 -1.07 2.27 -0.50
N ILE A 71 0.04 2.94 -0.16
CA ILE A 71 0.06 4.04 0.84
C ILE A 71 -0.96 5.13 0.46
N VAL A 72 -0.91 5.60 -0.79
CA VAL A 72 -1.74 6.73 -1.26
C VAL A 72 -3.23 6.37 -1.28
N ARG A 73 -3.61 5.18 -1.75
CA ARG A 73 -5.02 4.78 -1.84
C ARG A 73 -5.64 4.47 -0.47
N TRP A 74 -4.84 4.02 0.49
CA TRP A 74 -5.27 3.86 1.88
C TRP A 74 -5.34 5.18 2.64
N LYS A 75 -4.87 6.29 2.04
CA LYS A 75 -4.79 7.60 2.69
C LYS A 75 -3.85 7.60 3.90
N ASP A 76 -2.83 6.75 3.85
CA ASP A 76 -1.82 6.66 4.90
C ASP A 76 -0.70 7.67 4.65
N ASP A 77 -0.04 8.09 5.72
CA ASP A 77 1.21 8.84 5.63
C ASP A 77 2.33 7.98 5.02
N LEU A 78 3.16 8.57 4.18
CA LEU A 78 4.40 7.92 3.76
C LEU A 78 5.43 8.06 4.86
N VAL A 79 5.82 6.94 5.45
CA VAL A 79 6.84 6.87 6.50
C VAL A 79 7.99 5.98 6.03
N ARG A 80 9.22 6.50 5.99
CA ARG A 80 10.44 5.72 5.77
C ARG A 80 11.13 5.43 7.09
N GLY A 81 11.76 4.26 7.18
CA GLY A 81 12.53 3.88 8.38
C GLY A 81 13.69 4.84 8.65
N SER A 82 14.06 4.98 9.92
CA SER A 82 15.09 5.93 10.39
C SER A 82 16.47 5.77 9.72
N ASN A 83 16.78 4.58 9.21
CA ASN A 83 18.04 4.29 8.51
C ASN A 83 17.97 4.55 6.99
N THR A 84 16.93 5.23 6.50
CA THR A 84 16.82 5.56 5.07
C THR A 84 17.87 6.58 4.65
N ALA A 85 18.44 6.41 3.45
CA ALA A 85 19.29 7.41 2.81
C ALA A 85 18.51 8.55 2.14
N SER A 86 17.17 8.52 2.19
CA SER A 86 16.35 9.54 1.53
C SER A 86 16.25 10.83 2.36
N ASN A 87 16.32 11.97 1.66
CA ASN A 87 16.07 13.29 2.26
C ASN A 87 14.59 13.51 2.64
N VAL A 88 13.67 12.74 2.06
CA VAL A 88 12.24 12.80 2.40
C VAL A 88 11.92 11.56 3.23
N GLN A 89 11.82 11.72 4.55
CA GLN A 89 11.56 10.60 5.45
C GLN A 89 10.08 10.42 5.78
N PHE A 90 9.32 11.51 5.70
CA PHE A 90 7.92 11.58 6.05
C PHE A 90 7.18 12.48 5.05
N LEU A 91 6.00 12.05 4.58
CA LEU A 91 5.01 12.90 3.90
C LEU A 91 3.62 12.62 4.47
N PRO A 92 2.94 13.62 5.04
CA PRO A 92 1.59 13.44 5.56
C PRO A 92 0.58 13.31 4.43
N TYR A 93 -0.45 12.48 4.57
CA TYR A 93 -1.58 12.47 3.65
C TYR A 93 -2.65 13.50 4.07
N PRO A 94 -3.22 14.30 3.14
CA PRO A 94 -2.89 14.40 1.71
C PRO A 94 -1.64 15.27 1.45
N ASN A 95 -0.93 14.99 0.37
CA ASN A 95 0.21 15.78 -0.11
C ASN A 95 0.23 15.86 -1.65
N ASP A 96 0.54 17.03 -2.20
CA ASP A 96 0.63 17.21 -3.65
C ASP A 96 1.78 16.41 -4.29
N LEU A 97 2.82 16.06 -3.51
CA LEU A 97 3.94 15.22 -3.96
C LEU A 97 3.57 13.75 -4.19
N PHE A 98 2.35 13.32 -3.84
CA PHE A 98 1.84 11.99 -4.19
C PHE A 98 1.41 11.87 -5.66
N VAL A 99 1.30 12.99 -6.37
CA VAL A 99 0.99 13.04 -7.80
C VAL A 99 2.14 13.74 -8.53
N LEU A 100 2.63 13.12 -9.60
CA LEU A 100 3.71 13.72 -10.39
C LEU A 100 3.26 15.05 -10.99
N PRO A 101 4.16 16.04 -11.12
CA PRO A 101 3.85 17.28 -11.80
C PRO A 101 3.51 16.99 -13.27
N ILE A 102 2.57 17.75 -13.80
CA ILE A 102 2.27 17.76 -15.23
C ILE A 102 3.53 18.23 -15.99
N PRO A 103 3.94 17.58 -17.09
CA PRO A 103 5.10 18.02 -17.86
C PRO A 103 4.98 19.48 -18.32
N GLN A 104 6.04 20.28 -18.15
CA GLN A 104 6.01 21.70 -18.54
C GLN A 104 5.70 21.90 -20.03
N THR A 105 6.15 20.97 -20.88
CA THR A 105 5.84 20.99 -22.32
C THR A 105 4.34 20.89 -22.59
N GLU A 106 3.61 20.13 -21.76
CA GLU A 106 2.16 19.98 -21.88
C GLU A 106 1.45 21.25 -21.42
N LEU A 107 1.86 21.83 -20.30
CA LEU A 107 1.32 23.12 -19.81
C LEU A 107 1.54 24.25 -20.81
N ASN A 108 2.69 24.28 -21.48
CA ASN A 108 3.00 25.26 -22.51
C ASN A 108 2.15 25.07 -23.78
N ALA A 109 1.82 23.82 -24.13
CA ALA A 109 1.04 23.49 -25.31
C ALA A 109 -0.46 23.71 -25.12
N ASN A 110 -0.98 23.43 -23.91
CA ASN A 110 -2.38 23.55 -23.57
C ASN A 110 -2.59 24.56 -22.44
N THR A 111 -2.88 25.82 -22.80
CA THR A 111 -3.08 26.91 -21.84
C THR A 111 -4.32 26.77 -20.96
N ASN A 112 -5.22 25.83 -21.27
CA ASN A 112 -6.36 25.51 -20.41
C ASN A 112 -6.02 24.46 -19.34
N MET A 113 -4.83 23.83 -19.41
CA MET A 113 -4.42 22.83 -18.45
C MET A 113 -4.05 23.47 -17.11
N GLN A 114 -4.51 22.86 -16.02
CA GLN A 114 -4.16 23.27 -14.67
C GLN A 114 -3.08 22.33 -14.13
N GLY A 115 -1.99 22.91 -13.62
CA GLY A 115 -0.94 22.15 -12.95
C GLY A 115 -1.40 21.60 -11.60
N ASN A 116 -0.72 20.57 -11.13
CA ASN A 116 -0.86 20.07 -9.77
C ASN A 116 -0.41 21.17 -8.78
N PRO A 117 -1.19 21.48 -7.73
CA PRO A 117 -0.81 22.48 -6.74
C PRO A 117 0.60 22.24 -6.17
N THR A 118 1.31 23.33 -5.85
CA THR A 118 2.65 23.40 -5.23
C THR A 118 3.84 22.75 -5.96
N VAL A 119 3.62 21.82 -6.91
CA VAL A 119 4.67 21.05 -7.58
C VAL A 119 4.86 21.40 -9.06
N ASN A 120 3.88 22.05 -9.69
CA ASN A 120 3.95 22.54 -11.08
C ASN A 120 4.43 24.01 -11.16
N ASN A 121 5.52 24.34 -10.47
CA ASN A 121 6.14 25.68 -10.51
C ASN A 121 6.85 25.97 -11.84
#